data_AF-A0A8S3TLW9-F1
#
_entry.id   AF-A0A8S3TLW9-F1
#
_cell.length_a   1.000
_cell.length_b   1.000
_cell.length_c   1.000
_cell.angle_alpha   90.00
_cell.angle_beta   90.00
_cell.angle_gamma   90.00
#
_symmetry.space_group_name_H-M   'P 1'
#
loop_
_entity.id
_entity.type
_entity.pdbx_description
1 polymer ?
#
loop_
_entity_poly.entity_id
_entity_poly.type
_entity_poly.pdbx_seq_one_letter_code
_entity_poly.pdbx_strand_id
1 'polypeptide(L)'
;MQIEKEIKQTRITINNHLDKIQDHIITKLNTTEVNESKIIIELLNLLKEHEREITKFRTNIENIKQHATDLQTFISMKDSITDIVRDDKIPEYCCVATFGENIYQTNIQTYSVTCYDLQGTVKWKFQNEHVLKSLRGISIDNNGNVYVVGESSKTLVLLSANGQQYKTIVTASDGSCSPMSLDYNKITNQLLVSNFSDKAMTFTLT
;
A
#
# COMPACT_ATOMS: atom_id res chain seq x y z
N MET A 1 87.42 -54.64 -35.44
CA MET A 1 87.55 -53.20 -35.76
C MET A 1 86.44 -52.67 -36.68
N GLN A 2 86.10 -53.29 -37.83
CA GLN A 2 85.00 -52.81 -38.69
C GLN A 2 83.60 -52.98 -38.07
N ILE A 3 83.31 -54.15 -37.50
CA ILE A 3 82.02 -54.47 -36.86
C ILE A 3 81.68 -53.50 -35.71
N GLU A 4 82.68 -53.13 -34.89
CA GLU A 4 82.47 -52.20 -33.77
C GLU A 4 82.12 -50.78 -34.25
N LYS A 5 82.68 -50.35 -35.38
CA LYS A 5 82.38 -49.06 -36.00
C LYS A 5 80.94 -49.04 -36.54
N GLU A 6 80.50 -50.14 -37.13
CA GLU A 6 79.12 -50.31 -37.61
C GLU A 6 78.13 -50.32 -36.44
N ILE A 7 78.40 -51.07 -35.36
CA ILE A 7 77.56 -51.06 -34.15
C ILE A 7 77.46 -49.65 -33.55
N LYS A 8 78.58 -48.92 -33.48
CA LYS A 8 78.60 -47.55 -32.99
C LYS A 8 77.75 -46.63 -33.87
N GLN A 9 77.86 -46.76 -35.19
CA GLN A 9 77.07 -45.98 -36.14
C GLN A 9 75.56 -46.29 -36.01
N THR A 10 75.19 -47.56 -35.87
CA THR A 10 73.80 -47.98 -35.67
C THR A 10 73.23 -47.42 -34.37
N ARG A 11 73.99 -47.44 -33.27
CA ARG A 11 73.56 -46.83 -31.99
C ARG A 11 73.30 -45.33 -32.13
N ILE A 12 74.18 -44.60 -32.82
CA ILE A 12 73.99 -43.17 -33.09
C ILE A 12 72.71 -42.94 -33.88
N THR A 13 72.46 -43.73 -34.94
CA THR A 13 71.24 -43.63 -35.73
C THR A 13 69.98 -43.92 -34.91
N ILE A 14 70.00 -44.96 -34.07
CA ILE A 14 68.88 -45.30 -33.17
C ILE A 14 68.60 -44.15 -32.21
N ASN A 15 69.63 -43.61 -31.56
CA ASN A 15 69.46 -42.49 -30.62
C ASN A 15 68.88 -41.26 -31.32
N ASN A 16 69.40 -40.91 -32.50
CA ASN A 16 68.85 -39.80 -33.29
C ASN A 16 67.38 -40.03 -33.69
N HIS A 17 66.96 -41.27 -33.93
CA HIS A 17 65.56 -41.59 -34.20
C HIS A 17 64.70 -41.49 -32.93
N LEU A 18 65.21 -41.95 -31.79
CA LEU A 18 64.54 -41.83 -30.49
C LEU A 18 64.33 -40.37 -30.12
N ASP A 19 65.35 -39.52 -30.28
CA ASP A 19 65.25 -38.08 -30.02
C ASP A 19 64.16 -37.43 -30.89
N LYS A 20 64.14 -37.74 -32.19
CA LYS A 20 63.10 -37.24 -33.10
C LYS A 20 61.70 -37.71 -32.72
N ILE A 21 61.55 -38.96 -32.28
CA ILE A 21 60.26 -39.50 -31.83
C ILE A 21 59.82 -38.78 -30.55
N GLN A 22 60.74 -38.59 -29.60
CA GLN A 22 60.47 -37.90 -28.35
C GLN A 22 60.04 -36.45 -28.60
N ASP A 23 60.76 -35.71 -29.45
CA ASP A 23 60.42 -34.34 -29.83
C ASP A 23 59.04 -34.25 -30.50
N HIS A 24 58.73 -35.21 -31.39
CA HIS A 24 57.43 -35.24 -32.05
C HIS A 24 56.28 -35.48 -31.06
N ILE A 25 56.46 -36.42 -30.12
CA ILE A 25 55.45 -36.73 -29.11
C ILE A 25 55.22 -35.53 -28.18
N ILE A 26 56.29 -34.92 -27.67
CA ILE A 26 56.21 -33.74 -26.78
C ILE A 26 55.51 -32.59 -27.48
N THR A 27 55.89 -32.31 -28.73
CA THR A 27 55.28 -31.22 -29.51
C THR A 27 53.79 -31.45 -29.69
N LYS A 28 53.37 -32.68 -30.01
CA LYS A 28 51.97 -33.02 -30.22
C LYS A 28 51.16 -32.95 -28.92
N LEU A 29 51.72 -33.44 -27.81
CA LEU A 29 51.09 -33.35 -26.48
C LEU A 29 50.88 -31.88 -26.08
N ASN A 30 51.92 -31.05 -26.16
CA ASN A 30 51.84 -29.63 -25.81
C ASN A 30 50.82 -28.89 -26.71
N THR A 31 50.78 -29.21 -28.00
CA THR A 31 49.82 -28.59 -28.93
C THR A 31 48.38 -28.96 -28.58
N THR A 32 48.14 -30.23 -28.24
CA THR A 32 46.82 -30.71 -27.81
C THR A 32 46.39 -30.04 -26.49
N GLU A 33 47.28 -29.98 -25.50
CA GLU A 33 47.00 -29.36 -24.19
C GLU A 33 46.63 -27.88 -24.32
N VAL A 34 47.35 -27.13 -25.17
CA VAL A 34 47.03 -25.72 -25.44
C VAL A 34 45.69 -25.56 -26.13
N ASN A 35 45.38 -26.41 -27.11
CA ASN A 35 44.10 -26.36 -27.83
C ASN A 35 42.92 -26.69 -26.91
N GLU A 36 43.04 -27.72 -26.07
CA GLU A 36 42.01 -28.09 -25.10
C GLU A 36 41.81 -26.98 -24.06
N SER A 37 42.90 -26.40 -23.56
CA SER A 37 42.84 -25.26 -22.62
C SER A 37 42.11 -24.05 -23.22
N LYS A 38 42.32 -23.76 -24.50
CA LYS A 38 41.62 -22.67 -25.19
C LYS A 38 40.11 -22.92 -25.27
N ILE A 39 39.70 -24.13 -25.63
CA ILE A 39 38.27 -24.51 -25.71
C ILE A 39 37.62 -24.40 -24.33
N ILE A 40 38.30 -24.86 -23.27
CA ILE A 40 37.79 -24.78 -21.89
C ILE A 40 37.55 -23.32 -21.49
N ILE A 41 38.48 -22.41 -21.80
CA ILE A 41 38.33 -20.98 -21.47
C ILE A 41 37.15 -20.36 -22.22
N GLU A 42 36.97 -20.68 -23.50
CA GLU A 42 35.83 -20.20 -24.30
C GLU A 42 34.50 -20.68 -23.73
N LEU A 43 34.40 -21.97 -23.35
CA LEU A 43 33.21 -22.53 -22.72
C LEU A 43 32.91 -21.90 -21.35
N LEU A 44 33.94 -21.64 -20.54
CA LEU A 44 33.77 -20.99 -19.23
C LEU A 44 33.26 -19.55 -19.37
N ASN A 45 33.75 -18.81 -20.37
CA ASN A 45 33.25 -17.46 -20.64
C ASN A 45 31.79 -17.49 -21.12
N LEU A 46 31.45 -18.44 -21.99
CA LEU A 46 30.08 -18.63 -22.45
C LEU A 46 29.14 -19.00 -21.30
N LEU A 47 29.57 -19.87 -20.38
CA LEU A 47 28.78 -20.26 -19.21
C LEU A 47 28.50 -19.07 -18.29
N LYS A 48 29.51 -18.24 -18.01
CA LYS A 48 29.37 -17.03 -17.20
C LYS A 48 28.39 -16.03 -17.81
N GLU A 49 28.36 -15.91 -19.14
CA GLU A 49 27.41 -15.01 -19.79
C GLU A 49 25.97 -15.53 -19.69
N HIS A 50 25.77 -16.84 -19.87
CA HIS A 50 24.44 -17.45 -19.66
C HIS A 50 23.97 -17.31 -18.21
N GLU A 51 24.85 -17.43 -17.22
CA GLU A 51 24.51 -17.21 -15.80
C GLU A 51 24.03 -15.77 -15.53
N ARG A 52 24.65 -14.78 -16.19
CA ARG A 52 24.20 -13.38 -16.11
C ARG A 52 22.82 -13.19 -16.72
N GLU A 53 22.57 -13.77 -17.89
CA GLU A 53 21.26 -13.70 -18.55
C GLU A 53 20.16 -14.38 -17.71
N ILE A 54 20.43 -15.57 -17.15
CA ILE A 54 19.50 -16.25 -16.24
C ILE A 54 19.18 -15.37 -15.03
N THR A 55 20.17 -14.67 -14.49
CA THR A 55 19.96 -13.76 -13.35
C THR A 55 19.06 -12.59 -13.73
N LYS A 56 19.25 -11.98 -14.91
CA LYS A 56 18.36 -10.92 -15.42
C LYS A 56 16.92 -11.43 -15.58
N PHE A 57 16.73 -12.62 -16.16
CA PHE A 57 15.40 -13.20 -16.32
C PHE A 57 14.72 -13.48 -14.98
N ARG A 58 15.46 -13.98 -13.98
CA ARG A 58 14.91 -14.19 -12.63
C ARG A 58 14.42 -12.88 -12.01
N THR A 59 15.21 -11.81 -12.08
CA THR A 59 14.79 -10.50 -11.58
C THR A 59 13.54 -9.99 -12.30
N ASN A 60 13.47 -10.14 -13.62
CA ASN A 60 12.30 -9.74 -14.39
C ASN A 60 11.04 -10.53 -13.99
N ILE A 61 11.17 -11.84 -13.75
CA ILE A 61 10.06 -12.69 -13.30
C ILE A 61 9.55 -12.23 -11.93
N GLU A 62 10.44 -11.90 -10.99
CA GLU A 62 10.01 -11.41 -9.67
C GLU A 62 9.29 -10.06 -9.76
N ASN A 63 9.77 -9.13 -10.62
CA ASN A 63 9.08 -7.87 -10.87
C ASN A 63 7.66 -8.09 -11.46
N ILE A 64 7.53 -9.02 -12.42
CA ILE A 64 6.22 -9.37 -13.00
C ILE A 64 5.28 -9.95 -11.94
N LYS A 65 5.77 -10.85 -11.08
CA LYS A 65 4.97 -11.43 -9.99
C LYS A 65 4.48 -10.36 -9.00
N GLN A 66 5.34 -9.40 -8.65
CA GLN A 66 4.95 -8.30 -7.77
C GLN A 66 3.82 -7.49 -8.39
N HIS A 67 3.97 -7.04 -9.64
CA HIS A 67 2.93 -6.27 -10.33
C HIS A 67 1.61 -7.04 -10.53
N ALA A 68 1.68 -8.36 -10.77
CA ALA A 68 0.49 -9.20 -10.83
C ALA A 68 -0.26 -9.25 -9.48
N THR A 69 0.46 -9.26 -8.36
CA THR A 69 -0.12 -9.25 -7.01
C THR A 69 -0.81 -7.90 -6.71
N ASP A 70 -0.18 -6.80 -7.10
CA ASP A 70 -0.77 -5.45 -6.96
C ASP A 70 -2.07 -5.35 -7.79
N LEU A 71 -2.06 -5.86 -9.02
CA LEU A 71 -3.25 -5.92 -9.88
C LEU A 71 -4.38 -6.76 -9.27
N GLN A 72 -4.06 -7.93 -8.72
CA GLN A 72 -5.04 -8.78 -8.07
C GLN A 72 -5.68 -8.10 -6.85
N THR A 73 -4.89 -7.33 -6.09
CA THR A 73 -5.39 -6.53 -4.97
C THR A 73 -6.39 -5.48 -5.47
N PHE A 74 -6.04 -4.76 -6.54
CA PHE A 74 -6.91 -3.74 -7.12
C PHE A 74 -8.24 -4.30 -7.65
N ILE A 75 -8.19 -5.46 -8.32
CA ILE A 75 -9.40 -6.16 -8.79
C ILE A 75 -10.29 -6.55 -7.60
N SER A 76 -9.71 -7.11 -6.54
CA SER A 76 -10.45 -7.53 -5.35
C SER A 76 -11.12 -6.34 -4.63
N MET A 77 -10.47 -5.17 -4.60
CA MET A 77 -11.06 -3.93 -4.07
C MET A 77 -12.25 -3.46 -4.90
N LYS A 78 -12.16 -3.55 -6.23
CA LYS A 78 -13.26 -3.20 -7.13
C LYS A 78 -14.46 -4.13 -6.94
N ASP A 79 -14.22 -5.43 -6.85
CA ASP A 79 -15.28 -6.43 -6.63
C ASP A 79 -15.93 -6.29 -5.25
N SER A 80 -15.24 -5.72 -4.27
CA SER A 80 -15.81 -5.42 -2.95
C SER A 80 -16.81 -4.25 -2.97
N ILE A 81 -16.82 -3.44 -4.03
CA ILE A 81 -17.80 -2.37 -4.24
C ILE A 81 -18.92 -2.93 -5.12
N THR A 82 -19.76 -3.80 -4.56
CA THR A 82 -20.81 -4.50 -5.32
C THR A 82 -22.05 -3.64 -5.56
N ASP A 83 -22.39 -2.73 -4.63
CA ASP A 83 -23.67 -2.06 -4.61
C ASP A 83 -23.52 -0.56 -4.36
N ILE A 84 -23.43 0.22 -5.43
CA ILE A 84 -23.60 1.68 -5.35
C ILE A 84 -25.11 1.95 -5.29
N VAL A 85 -25.65 2.04 -4.08
CA VAL A 85 -27.04 2.48 -3.88
C VAL A 85 -27.10 3.99 -4.15
N ARG A 86 -27.60 4.36 -5.35
CA ARG A 86 -27.93 5.73 -5.67
C ARG A 86 -29.35 6.01 -5.18
N ASP A 87 -29.48 6.74 -4.08
CA ASP A 87 -30.77 7.33 -3.69
C ASP A 87 -30.83 8.75 -4.28
N ASP A 88 -31.81 8.98 -5.16
CA ASP A 88 -32.06 10.28 -5.80
C ASP A 88 -32.43 11.39 -4.79
N LYS A 89 -32.56 11.06 -3.50
CA LYS A 89 -32.81 11.99 -2.39
C LYS A 89 -31.59 12.27 -1.51
N ILE A 90 -30.38 11.84 -1.87
CA ILE A 90 -29.18 12.18 -1.09
C ILE A 90 -29.02 13.71 -1.09
N PRO A 91 -29.03 14.36 0.08
CA PRO A 91 -28.91 15.82 0.17
C PRO A 91 -27.55 16.27 -0.39
N GLU A 92 -27.55 17.37 -1.14
CA GLU A 92 -26.36 17.98 -1.78
C GLU A 92 -25.21 18.25 -0.79
N TYR A 93 -25.51 18.37 0.50
CA TYR A 93 -24.55 18.45 1.58
C TYR A 93 -24.97 17.57 2.75
N CYS A 94 -24.16 16.56 3.03
CA CYS A 94 -24.24 15.76 4.26
C CYS A 94 -22.84 15.53 4.83
N CYS A 95 -22.80 15.33 6.13
CA CYS A 95 -21.64 14.82 6.84
C CYS A 95 -22.01 13.46 7.38
N VAL A 96 -21.02 12.56 7.41
CA VAL A 96 -21.17 11.22 7.93
C VAL A 96 -20.16 10.96 9.03
N ALA A 97 -20.55 10.14 10.00
CA ALA A 97 -19.63 9.58 10.96
C ALA A 97 -20.09 8.17 11.36
N THR A 98 -19.20 7.39 11.96
CA THR A 98 -19.43 5.98 12.30
C THR A 98 -19.09 5.69 13.75
N PHE A 99 -19.90 4.83 14.38
CA PHE A 99 -19.63 4.31 15.71
C PHE A 99 -20.25 2.91 15.88
N GLY A 100 -19.39 1.93 16.13
CA GLY A 100 -19.78 0.52 16.10
C GLY A 100 -20.35 0.13 14.74
N GLU A 101 -21.51 -0.52 14.74
CA GLU A 101 -22.23 -0.95 13.53
C GLU A 101 -23.25 0.10 13.04
N ASN A 102 -23.04 1.38 13.38
CA ASN A 102 -23.96 2.45 13.02
C ASN A 102 -23.28 3.52 12.15
N ILE A 103 -24.06 4.03 11.20
CA ILE A 103 -23.71 5.16 10.35
C ILE A 103 -24.64 6.32 10.72
N TYR A 104 -24.05 7.49 10.96
CA TYR A 104 -24.79 8.70 11.30
C TYR A 104 -24.65 9.67 10.14
N GLN A 105 -25.76 10.21 9.67
CA GLN A 105 -25.80 11.14 8.55
C GLN A 105 -26.51 12.42 8.96
N THR A 106 -25.94 13.57 8.62
CA THR A 106 -26.64 14.85 8.68
C THR A 106 -27.36 15.14 7.36
N ASN A 107 -28.53 15.77 7.44
CA ASN A 107 -29.26 16.22 6.26
C ASN A 107 -29.61 17.70 6.42
N ILE A 108 -29.00 18.53 5.57
CA ILE A 108 -29.16 19.99 5.63
C ILE A 108 -30.56 20.47 5.24
N GLN A 109 -31.22 19.77 4.31
CA GLN A 109 -32.54 20.17 3.79
C GLN A 109 -33.65 19.87 4.80
N THR A 110 -33.52 18.77 5.54
CA THR A 110 -34.51 18.31 6.52
C THR A 110 -34.15 18.63 7.95
N TYR A 111 -33.01 19.30 8.20
CA TYR A 111 -32.56 19.69 9.53
C TYR A 111 -32.46 18.51 10.50
N SER A 112 -31.90 17.39 10.02
CA SER A 112 -31.95 16.12 10.74
C SER A 112 -30.62 15.40 10.81
N VAL A 113 -30.52 14.53 11.81
CA VAL A 113 -29.48 13.52 12.00
C VAL A 113 -30.16 12.17 12.00
N THR A 114 -29.76 11.27 11.11
CA THR A 114 -30.31 9.93 11.02
C THR A 114 -29.22 8.92 11.33
N CYS A 115 -29.53 7.93 12.16
CA CYS A 115 -28.69 6.79 12.47
C CYS A 115 -29.21 5.57 11.70
N TYR A 116 -28.32 4.91 10.99
CA TYR A 116 -28.57 3.69 10.22
C TYR A 116 -27.73 2.54 10.77
N ASP A 117 -28.17 1.30 10.60
CA ASP A 117 -27.28 0.15 10.66
C ASP A 117 -26.42 0.03 9.38
N LEU A 118 -25.50 -0.93 9.35
CA LEU A 118 -24.63 -1.19 8.19
C LEU A 118 -25.39 -1.70 6.95
N GLN A 119 -26.66 -2.08 7.09
CA GLN A 119 -27.54 -2.49 5.99
C GLN A 119 -28.37 -1.31 5.45
N GLY A 120 -28.23 -0.12 6.04
CA GLY A 120 -28.97 1.08 5.64
C GLY A 120 -30.37 1.17 6.27
N THR A 121 -30.70 0.36 7.27
CA THR A 121 -31.97 0.47 8.00
C THR A 121 -31.90 1.60 9.01
N VAL A 122 -32.90 2.50 9.01
CA VAL A 122 -32.99 3.59 9.98
C VAL A 122 -33.25 3.03 11.39
N LYS A 123 -32.34 3.32 12.32
CA LYS A 123 -32.50 3.01 13.76
C LYS A 123 -33.22 4.13 14.50
N TRP A 124 -32.83 5.37 14.24
CA TRP A 124 -33.49 6.55 14.78
C TRP A 124 -33.23 7.78 13.91
N LYS A 125 -34.08 8.78 14.06
CA LYS A 125 -33.93 10.10 13.42
C LYS A 125 -34.23 11.20 14.43
N PHE A 126 -33.33 12.16 14.54
CA PHE A 126 -33.55 13.40 15.29
C PHE A 126 -33.71 14.55 14.30
N GLN A 127 -34.79 15.31 14.41
CA GLN A 127 -35.10 16.42 13.50
C GLN A 127 -35.63 17.62 14.30
N ASN A 128 -34.93 18.75 14.22
CA ASN A 128 -35.34 19.97 14.90
C ASN A 128 -34.74 21.19 14.19
N GLU A 129 -35.56 21.91 13.44
CA GLU A 129 -35.14 23.06 12.63
C GLU A 129 -34.66 24.26 13.46
N HIS A 130 -35.05 24.39 14.72
CA HIS A 130 -34.60 25.50 15.56
C HIS A 130 -33.21 25.25 16.13
N VAL A 131 -32.82 23.98 16.24
CA VAL A 131 -31.56 23.52 16.84
C VAL A 131 -30.53 23.20 15.77
N LEU A 132 -30.96 22.67 14.62
CA LEU A 132 -30.10 22.16 13.56
C LEU A 132 -30.33 22.93 12.26
N LYS A 133 -29.63 24.05 12.04
CA LYS A 133 -29.67 24.76 10.74
C LYS A 133 -28.30 24.76 10.09
N SER A 134 -28.27 24.38 8.80
CA SER A 134 -27.03 24.30 8.02
C SER A 134 -25.97 23.44 8.70
N LEU A 135 -26.27 22.14 8.86
CA LEU A 135 -25.38 21.19 9.51
C LEU A 135 -24.06 21.04 8.73
N ARG A 136 -22.91 21.18 9.42
CA ARG A 136 -21.58 21.15 8.78
C ARG A 136 -20.60 20.11 9.33
N GLY A 137 -20.87 19.57 10.52
CA GLY A 137 -19.97 18.60 11.14
C GLY A 137 -20.69 17.70 12.11
N ILE A 138 -20.19 16.47 12.21
CA ILE A 138 -20.68 15.43 13.11
C ILE A 138 -19.49 14.60 13.64
N SER A 139 -19.50 14.26 14.91
CA SER A 139 -18.55 13.31 15.52
C SER A 139 -19.24 12.59 16.69
N ILE A 140 -18.71 11.42 17.07
CA ILE A 140 -19.33 10.56 18.07
C ILE A 140 -18.31 10.25 19.18
N ASP A 141 -18.75 10.34 20.44
CA ASP A 141 -17.91 10.01 21.59
C ASP A 141 -17.74 8.50 21.83
N ASN A 142 -17.01 8.15 22.89
CA ASN A 142 -16.77 6.75 23.26
C ASN A 142 -18.04 6.01 23.73
N ASN A 143 -19.11 6.74 24.07
CA ASN A 143 -20.39 6.20 24.53
C ASN A 143 -21.47 6.19 23.44
N GLY A 144 -21.14 6.63 22.24
CA GLY A 144 -22.07 6.72 21.12
C GLY A 144 -22.89 8.01 21.09
N ASN A 145 -22.62 8.99 21.94
CA ASN A 145 -23.31 10.28 21.89
C ASN A 145 -22.80 11.12 20.71
N VAL A 146 -23.70 11.87 20.09
CA VAL A 146 -23.47 12.50 18.81
C VAL A 146 -23.33 14.01 18.97
N TYR A 147 -22.20 14.56 18.57
CA TYR A 147 -21.93 15.99 18.54
C TYR A 147 -22.16 16.50 17.14
N VAL A 148 -22.92 17.58 16.99
CA VAL A 148 -23.29 18.15 15.70
C VAL A 148 -23.19 19.67 15.75
N VAL A 149 -22.62 20.27 14.70
CA VAL A 149 -22.60 21.71 14.53
C VAL A 149 -23.53 22.17 13.43
N GLY A 150 -24.27 23.25 13.72
CA GLY A 150 -25.07 23.98 12.74
C GLY A 150 -24.49 25.37 12.53
N GLU A 151 -24.10 25.67 11.30
CA GLU A 151 -23.49 26.94 10.91
C GLU A 151 -24.49 28.10 11.09
N SER A 152 -25.69 27.95 10.54
CA SER A 152 -26.71 28.99 10.57
C SER A 152 -27.42 29.08 11.92
N SER A 153 -27.51 27.97 12.66
CA SER A 153 -28.02 27.99 14.03
C SER A 153 -26.96 28.48 15.02
N LYS A 154 -25.67 28.48 14.63
CA LYS A 154 -24.53 28.89 15.46
C LYS A 154 -24.46 28.08 16.75
N THR A 155 -24.65 26.76 16.62
CA THR A 155 -24.76 25.85 17.77
C THR A 155 -23.85 24.64 17.64
N LEU A 156 -23.31 24.21 18.78
CA LEU A 156 -22.86 22.84 19.01
C LEU A 156 -23.91 22.12 19.85
N VAL A 157 -24.39 20.99 19.37
CA VAL A 157 -25.46 20.21 20.00
C VAL A 157 -24.94 18.80 20.28
N LEU A 158 -25.23 18.30 21.48
CA LEU A 158 -25.02 16.93 21.90
C LEU A 158 -26.35 16.18 21.83
N LEU A 159 -26.41 15.07 21.11
CA LEU A 159 -27.52 14.12 21.10
C LEU A 159 -27.12 12.88 21.89
N SER A 160 -28.07 12.31 22.64
CA SER A 160 -27.88 11.00 23.26
C SER A 160 -27.66 9.91 22.22
N ALA A 161 -27.00 8.81 22.59
CA ALA A 161 -26.69 7.70 21.67
C ALA A 161 -27.93 7.09 20.96
N ASN A 162 -29.11 7.21 21.55
CA ASN A 162 -30.39 6.77 20.98
C ASN A 162 -31.16 7.86 20.19
N GLY A 163 -30.59 9.06 20.08
CA GLY A 163 -31.16 10.19 19.35
C GLY A 163 -32.42 10.82 19.95
N GLN A 164 -32.82 10.42 21.17
CA GLN A 164 -34.08 10.87 21.78
C GLN A 164 -33.95 12.16 22.60
N GLN A 165 -32.74 12.47 23.08
CA GLN A 165 -32.48 13.63 23.91
C GLN A 165 -31.38 14.49 23.28
N TYR A 166 -31.43 15.79 23.55
CA TYR A 166 -30.38 16.70 23.12
C TYR A 166 -30.08 17.78 24.16
N LYS A 167 -28.86 18.33 24.08
CA LYS A 167 -28.41 19.48 24.84
C LYS A 167 -27.61 20.40 23.93
N THR A 168 -27.93 21.69 23.92
CA THR A 168 -27.06 22.70 23.30
C THR A 168 -25.88 22.96 24.23
N ILE A 169 -24.66 22.77 23.73
CA ILE A 169 -23.42 22.93 24.49
C ILE A 169 -22.84 24.33 24.29
N VAL A 170 -22.93 24.86 23.07
CA VAL A 170 -22.36 26.16 22.68
C VAL A 170 -23.36 26.86 21.77
N THR A 171 -23.47 28.17 21.92
CA THR A 171 -24.30 29.05 21.11
C THR A 171 -23.50 30.23 20.57
N ALA A 172 -24.15 31.09 19.78
CA ALA A 172 -23.56 32.33 19.29
C ALA A 172 -23.02 33.24 20.42
N SER A 173 -23.67 33.25 21.59
CA SER A 173 -23.21 34.06 22.74
C SER A 173 -21.91 33.57 23.36
N ASP A 174 -21.52 32.32 23.07
CA ASP A 174 -20.29 31.69 23.56
C ASP A 174 -19.13 31.82 22.56
N GLY A 175 -19.29 32.62 21.50
CA GLY A 175 -18.28 32.86 20.47
C GLY A 175 -18.36 31.92 19.25
N SER A 176 -19.37 31.03 19.18
CA SER A 176 -19.59 30.21 17.99
C SER A 176 -20.28 31.02 16.89
N CYS A 177 -19.52 31.80 16.13
CA CYS A 177 -20.10 32.67 15.10
C CYS A 177 -20.41 31.95 13.78
N SER A 178 -19.71 30.84 13.47
CA SER A 178 -19.93 30.03 12.26
C SER A 178 -19.16 28.70 12.34
N PRO A 179 -19.68 27.68 13.07
CA PRO A 179 -18.99 26.41 13.21
C PRO A 179 -19.06 25.57 11.93
N MET A 180 -17.93 25.02 11.48
CA MET A 180 -17.77 24.36 10.18
C MET A 180 -17.47 22.88 10.28
N SER A 181 -16.74 22.44 11.29
CA SER A 181 -16.48 21.03 11.51
C SER A 181 -16.20 20.79 12.97
N LEU A 182 -16.29 19.53 13.38
CA LEU A 182 -15.90 19.12 14.72
C LEU A 182 -15.26 17.75 14.68
N ASP A 183 -14.35 17.48 15.60
CA ASP A 183 -13.79 16.16 15.79
C ASP A 183 -13.58 15.85 17.27
N TYR A 184 -13.88 14.61 17.65
CA TYR A 184 -13.76 14.12 19.02
C TYR A 184 -12.54 13.21 19.15
N ASN A 185 -11.61 13.61 20.00
CA ASN A 185 -10.46 12.80 20.35
C ASN A 185 -10.84 11.80 21.46
N LYS A 186 -10.95 10.54 21.06
CA LYS A 186 -11.31 9.40 21.93
C LYS A 186 -10.35 9.14 23.07
N ILE A 187 -9.08 9.52 22.93
CA ILE A 187 -8.02 9.25 23.92
C ILE A 187 -8.04 10.34 24.99
N THR A 188 -8.13 11.60 24.57
CA THR A 188 -8.04 12.74 25.49
C THR A 188 -9.39 13.24 26.00
N ASN A 189 -10.49 12.67 25.49
CA ASN A 189 -11.87 13.11 25.76
C ASN A 189 -12.06 14.61 25.43
N GLN A 190 -11.47 15.05 24.33
CA GLN A 190 -11.52 16.44 23.88
C GLN A 190 -12.30 16.56 22.58
N LEU A 191 -13.06 17.65 22.47
CA LEU A 191 -13.76 18.01 21.25
C LEU A 191 -13.15 19.29 20.68
N LEU A 192 -12.69 19.23 19.43
CA LEU A 192 -12.27 20.41 18.67
C LEU A 192 -13.40 20.83 17.73
N VAL A 193 -13.74 22.11 17.72
CA VAL A 193 -14.70 22.70 16.79
C VAL A 193 -14.00 23.78 15.98
N SER A 194 -14.01 23.65 14.66
CA SER A 194 -13.49 24.67 13.75
C SER A 194 -14.57 25.69 13.41
N ASN A 195 -14.18 26.95 13.22
CA ASN A 195 -15.07 28.04 12.82
C ASN A 195 -14.59 28.65 11.49
N PHE A 196 -15.51 29.09 10.63
CA PHE A 196 -15.16 29.69 9.33
C PHE A 196 -14.48 31.06 9.48
N SER A 197 -14.97 31.89 10.42
CA SER A 197 -14.54 33.28 10.56
C SER A 197 -13.97 33.61 11.94
N ASP A 198 -13.77 32.60 12.80
CA ASP A 198 -13.30 32.77 14.18
C ASP A 198 -12.30 31.67 14.57
N LYS A 199 -11.70 31.77 15.75
CA LYS A 199 -10.79 30.77 16.30
C LYS A 199 -11.49 29.43 16.50
N ALA A 200 -10.74 28.35 16.37
CA ALA A 200 -11.22 27.03 16.80
C ALA A 200 -11.44 27.01 18.32
N MET A 201 -12.43 26.22 18.75
CA MET A 201 -12.76 26.02 20.17
C MET A 201 -12.42 24.59 20.56
N THR A 202 -11.81 24.41 21.73
CA THR A 202 -11.54 23.09 22.29
C THR A 202 -12.30 22.92 23.60
N PHE A 203 -12.98 21.79 23.75
CA PHE A 203 -13.73 21.44 24.95
C PHE A 203 -13.11 20.18 25.55
N THR A 204 -12.87 20.18 26.86
CA THR A 204 -12.60 18.93 27.59
C THR A 204 -13.93 18.45 28.14
N LEU A 205 -14.32 17.24 27.74
CA LEU A 205 -15.56 16.63 28.18
C LEU A 205 -15.30 15.92 29.51
N THR A 206 -16.23 16.05 30.46
CA THR A 206 -16.17 15.45 31.80
C THR A 206 -17.06 14.24 31.89
#